data_AF-A0A2S2N4W6-F1
#
_entry.id   AF-A0A2S2N4W6-F1
#
_cell.length_a   1.000
_cell.length_b   1.000
_cell.length_c   1.000
_cell.angle_alpha   90.00
_cell.angle_beta   90.00
_cell.angle_gamma   90.00
#
_symmetry.space_group_name_H-M   'P 1'
#
loop_
_entity.id
_entity.type
_entity.pdbx_description
1 polymer ?
#
loop_
_entity_poly.entity_id
_entity_poly.type
_entity_poly.pdbx_seq_one_letter_code
_entity_poly.pdbx_strand_id
1 'polypeptide(L)'
;GEHAPLSPQSSVASSGSEHTEEPGGRNSFQEDGSGMKDVPSWLKSLRLHKYAALFAQMSYEEMMTLTEHHLESQNVTKGARHKIALSIQKLRERQSVLRALEKD
;
A
#
# COMPACT_ATOMS: atom_id res chain seq x y z
N GLY A 1 -52.81 13.83 -40.32
CA GLY A 1 -51.45 13.62 -40.84
C GLY A 1 -50.48 14.16 -39.82
N GLU A 2 -49.89 13.32 -38.98
CA GLU A 2 -48.75 12.41 -39.27
C GLU A 2 -47.44 13.10 -38.92
N HIS A 3 -47.00 12.99 -37.65
CA HIS A 3 -46.11 11.96 -37.08
C HIS A 3 -44.62 12.30 -37.30
N ALA A 4 -43.98 12.75 -36.22
CA ALA A 4 -42.52 12.83 -36.11
C ALA A 4 -41.94 11.42 -35.89
N PRO A 5 -40.81 11.05 -36.53
CA PRO A 5 -40.19 9.75 -36.32
C PRO A 5 -39.38 9.73 -35.01
N LEU A 6 -39.65 8.67 -34.25
CA LEU A 6 -38.97 8.27 -33.02
C LEU A 6 -37.61 7.60 -33.36
N SER A 7 -36.70 7.66 -32.38
CA SER A 7 -35.30 7.21 -32.37
C SER A 7 -35.03 5.78 -32.87
N PRO A 8 -33.78 5.48 -33.29
CA PRO A 8 -33.19 4.16 -33.09
C PRO A 8 -32.26 4.11 -31.87
N GLN A 9 -32.39 3.00 -31.13
CA GLN A 9 -31.62 2.58 -29.96
C GLN A 9 -30.16 2.18 -30.28
N SER A 10 -29.36 2.14 -29.21
CA SER A 10 -28.25 1.20 -28.95
C SER A 10 -26.84 1.67 -29.30
N SER A 11 -26.07 1.98 -28.27
CA SER A 11 -24.75 1.36 -28.07
C SER A 11 -24.44 1.31 -26.59
N VAL A 12 -24.60 0.10 -26.04
CA VAL A 12 -23.99 -0.31 -24.80
C VAL A 12 -22.48 -0.43 -25.05
N ALA A 13 -21.69 0.25 -24.25
CA ALA A 13 -20.32 -0.17 -23.95
C ALA A 13 -20.12 0.11 -22.47
N SER A 14 -20.43 -0.91 -21.67
CA SER A 14 -20.00 -1.00 -20.28
C SER A 14 -18.48 -0.87 -20.25
N SER A 15 -17.97 0.16 -19.60
CA SER A 15 -16.64 0.12 -19.01
C SER A 15 -16.82 0.37 -17.52
N GLY A 16 -17.48 -0.58 -16.87
CA GLY A 16 -17.19 -0.87 -15.48
C GLY A 16 -15.74 -1.36 -15.45
N SER A 17 -14.81 -0.46 -15.15
CA SER A 17 -13.54 -0.89 -14.58
C SER A 17 -13.85 -1.39 -13.18
N GLU A 18 -14.19 -2.67 -13.15
CA GLU A 18 -13.91 -3.63 -12.10
C GLU A 18 -13.41 -2.95 -10.82
N HIS A 19 -14.38 -2.55 -10.01
CA HIS A 19 -14.22 -2.68 -8.58
C HIS A 19 -13.94 -4.16 -8.38
N THR A 20 -12.66 -4.56 -8.32
CA THR A 20 -12.30 -5.85 -7.78
C THR A 20 -12.69 -5.76 -6.31
N GLU A 21 -13.94 -6.11 -6.03
CA GLU A 21 -14.45 -6.35 -4.69
C GLU A 21 -13.80 -7.65 -4.20
N GLU A 22 -12.48 -7.58 -3.97
CA GLU A 22 -11.77 -8.58 -3.17
C GLU A 22 -12.41 -8.56 -1.78
N PRO A 23 -12.70 -9.74 -1.21
CA PRO A 23 -13.63 -9.88 -0.09
C PRO A 23 -13.11 -9.13 1.13
N GLY A 24 -13.72 -7.99 1.47
CA GLY A 24 -13.54 -7.29 2.76
C GLY A 24 -12.12 -7.35 3.33
N GLY A 25 -11.12 -7.16 2.46
CA GLY A 25 -9.74 -7.49 2.76
C GLY A 25 -9.23 -6.58 3.87
N ARG A 26 -8.78 -7.18 4.98
CA ARG A 26 -8.22 -6.44 6.12
C ARG A 26 -7.24 -5.38 5.61
N ASN A 27 -7.49 -4.14 6.00
CA ASN A 27 -6.65 -2.99 5.66
C ASN A 27 -6.09 -2.44 6.97
N SER A 28 -4.86 -2.84 7.29
CA SER A 28 -4.18 -2.46 8.53
C SER A 28 -4.00 -0.95 8.66
N PHE A 29 -4.02 -0.19 7.57
CA PHE A 29 -3.93 1.28 7.62
C PHE A 29 -5.13 1.94 8.29
N GLN A 30 -6.30 1.28 8.29
CA GLN A 30 -7.53 1.83 8.85
C GLN A 30 -7.87 1.23 10.23
N GLU A 31 -7.19 0.16 10.63
CA GLU A 31 -7.43 -0.49 11.92
C GLU A 31 -6.90 0.36 13.09
N ASP A 32 -7.75 0.59 14.09
CA ASP A 32 -7.39 1.34 15.28
C ASP A 32 -6.33 0.60 16.12
N GLY A 33 -5.27 1.33 16.50
CA GLY A 33 -4.17 0.76 17.27
C GLY A 33 -3.18 -0.11 16.46
N SER A 34 -3.36 -0.25 15.14
CA SER A 34 -2.52 -1.12 14.30
C SER A 34 -1.05 -0.70 14.20
N GLY A 35 -0.73 0.56 14.50
CA GLY A 35 0.59 1.16 14.24
C GLY A 35 0.88 1.41 12.76
N MET A 36 -0.08 1.16 11.87
CA MET A 36 0.11 1.23 10.41
C MET A 36 -0.50 2.50 9.76
N LYS A 37 -1.22 3.34 10.53
CA LYS A 37 -1.95 4.52 10.02
C LYS A 37 -1.08 5.48 9.19
N ASP A 38 0.18 5.68 9.58
CA ASP A 38 1.10 6.62 8.90
C ASP A 38 1.93 5.98 7.78
N VAL A 39 1.89 4.65 7.64
CA VAL A 39 2.66 3.90 6.64
C VAL A 39 2.36 4.35 5.20
N PRO A 40 1.10 4.62 4.79
CA PRO A 40 0.82 5.14 3.44
C PRO A 40 1.56 6.44 3.13
N SER A 41 1.60 7.37 4.09
CA SER A 41 2.29 8.65 3.95
C SER A 41 3.81 8.48 3.96
N TRP A 42 4.34 7.58 4.79
CA TRP A 42 5.76 7.21 4.78
C TRP A 42 6.19 6.58 3.44
N LEU A 43 5.37 5.70 2.86
CA LEU A 43 5.67 5.13 1.54
C LEU A 43 5.66 6.19 0.43
N LYS A 44 4.81 7.22 0.53
CA LYS A 44 4.85 8.37 -0.41
C LYS A 44 6.17 9.12 -0.32
N SER A 45 6.66 9.43 0.89
CA SER A 45 7.94 10.15 1.06
C SER A 45 9.14 9.35 0.55
N LEU A 46 9.08 8.02 0.64
CA LEU A 46 10.08 7.13 0.07
C LEU A 46 9.92 6.86 -1.44
N ARG A 47 8.83 7.34 -2.08
CA ARG A 47 8.44 6.99 -3.45
C ARG A 47 8.24 5.48 -3.67
N LEU A 48 7.74 4.80 -2.65
CA LEU A 48 7.45 3.37 -2.64
C LEU A 48 5.94 3.06 -2.53
N HIS A 49 5.08 4.09 -2.61
CA HIS A 49 3.63 3.98 -2.48
C HIS A 49 2.96 3.02 -3.48
N LYS A 50 3.62 2.64 -4.59
CA LYS A 50 3.14 1.56 -5.46
C LYS A 50 2.99 0.20 -4.76
N TYR A 51 3.67 0.01 -3.63
CA TYR A 51 3.59 -1.20 -2.81
C TYR A 51 2.60 -1.06 -1.64
N ALA A 52 1.83 0.04 -1.55
CA ALA A 52 0.94 0.28 -0.41
C ALA A 52 -0.06 -0.86 -0.18
N ALA A 53 -0.58 -1.49 -1.23
CA ALA A 53 -1.49 -2.64 -1.11
C ALA A 53 -0.84 -3.83 -0.38
N LEU A 54 0.44 -4.11 -0.63
CA LEU A 54 1.19 -5.15 0.10
C LEU A 54 1.27 -4.80 1.60
N PHE A 55 1.57 -3.54 1.93
CA PHE A 55 1.67 -3.08 3.31
C PHE A 55 0.31 -2.98 4.03
N ALA A 56 -0.79 -2.80 3.30
CA ALA A 56 -2.13 -2.77 3.88
C ALA A 56 -2.56 -4.15 4.42
N GLN A 57 -1.96 -5.23 3.90
CA GLN A 57 -2.28 -6.60 4.26
C GLN A 57 -1.43 -7.15 5.42
N MET A 58 -0.43 -6.40 5.89
CA MET A 58 0.45 -6.81 6.99
C MET A 58 0.18 -6.00 8.26
N SER A 59 0.40 -6.64 9.40
CA SER A 59 0.51 -5.98 10.70
C SER A 59 1.81 -5.19 10.83
N TYR A 60 1.88 -4.32 11.83
CA TYR A 60 3.12 -3.61 12.16
C TYR A 60 4.27 -4.56 12.50
N GLU A 61 3.99 -5.65 13.21
CA GLU A 61 5.00 -6.65 13.58
C GLU A 61 5.58 -7.36 12.35
N GLU A 62 4.72 -7.77 11.42
CA GLU A 62 5.14 -8.35 10.13
C GLU A 62 5.98 -7.35 9.33
N MET A 63 5.56 -6.08 9.25
CA MET A 63 6.35 -5.03 8.60
C MET A 63 7.74 -4.91 9.22
N MET A 64 7.87 -4.95 10.55
CA MET A 64 9.16 -4.80 11.25
C MET A 64 10.13 -5.96 11.03
N THR A 65 9.66 -7.09 10.51
CA THR A 65 10.47 -8.29 10.25
C THR A 65 10.77 -8.52 8.78
N LEU A 66 10.31 -7.65 7.88
CA LEU A 66 10.53 -7.78 6.44
C LEU A 66 12.02 -7.89 6.07
N THR A 67 12.29 -8.81 5.16
CA THR A 67 13.61 -9.03 4.56
C THR A 67 13.53 -8.87 3.04
N GLU A 68 14.68 -8.69 2.38
CA GLU A 68 14.69 -8.64 0.90
C GLU A 68 14.12 -9.92 0.27
N HIS A 69 14.34 -11.08 0.89
CA HIS A 69 13.79 -12.36 0.43
C HIS A 69 12.26 -12.40 0.49
N HIS A 70 11.67 -11.97 1.61
CA HIS A 70 10.20 -11.89 1.73
C HIS A 70 9.59 -10.97 0.65
N LEU A 71 10.22 -9.83 0.40
CA LEU A 71 9.78 -8.86 -0.61
C LEU A 71 9.96 -9.40 -2.03
N GLU A 72 11.02 -10.17 -2.29
CA GLU A 72 11.23 -10.85 -3.56
C GLU A 72 10.12 -11.86 -3.86
N SER A 73 9.69 -12.66 -2.88
CA SER A 73 8.55 -13.57 -3.02
C SER A 73 7.22 -12.85 -3.33
N GLN A 74 7.14 -11.55 -3.03
CA GLN A 74 6.00 -10.68 -3.34
C GLN A 74 6.21 -9.85 -4.62
N ASN A 75 7.14 -10.27 -5.49
CA ASN A 75 7.47 -9.62 -6.77
C ASN A 75 7.94 -8.15 -6.63
N VAL A 76 8.54 -7.79 -5.50
CA VAL A 76 9.14 -6.46 -5.33
C VAL A 76 10.47 -6.37 -6.08
N THR A 77 10.57 -5.35 -6.93
CA THR A 77 11.78 -5.10 -7.74
C THR A 77 13.03 -4.94 -6.87
N LYS A 78 14.20 -5.35 -7.39
CA LYS A 78 15.48 -5.37 -6.66
C LYS A 78 15.81 -4.06 -5.95
N GLY A 79 15.69 -2.93 -6.64
CA GLY A 79 15.95 -1.61 -6.04
C GLY A 79 14.97 -1.26 -4.92
N ALA A 80 13.68 -1.60 -5.09
CA ALA A 80 12.67 -1.30 -4.10
C ALA A 80 12.81 -2.16 -2.84
N ARG A 81 13.05 -3.46 -2.97
CA ARG A 81 13.22 -4.34 -1.80
C ARG A 81 14.40 -3.93 -0.93
N HIS A 82 15.53 -3.58 -1.56
CA HIS A 82 16.69 -3.07 -0.85
C HIS A 82 16.38 -1.77 -0.11
N LYS A 83 15.69 -0.82 -0.77
CA LYS A 83 15.27 0.45 -0.17
C LYS A 83 14.31 0.25 1.01
N ILE A 84 13.33 -0.65 0.88
CA ILE A 84 12.39 -0.99 1.95
C ILE A 84 13.15 -1.58 3.15
N ALA A 85 13.97 -2.60 2.92
CA ALA A 85 14.73 -3.28 3.97
C ALA A 85 15.64 -2.31 4.74
N LEU A 86 16.35 -1.43 4.04
CA LEU A 86 17.16 -0.38 4.67
C LEU A 86 16.32 0.61 5.48
N SER A 87 15.15 1.00 4.98
CA SER A 87 14.29 1.97 5.66
C SER A 87 13.69 1.38 6.94
N ILE A 88 13.36 0.09 6.95
CA ILE A 88 12.87 -0.64 8.14
C ILE A 88 13.99 -0.85 9.16
N GLN A 89 15.21 -1.19 8.73
CA GLN A 89 16.37 -1.26 9.62
C GLN A 89 16.60 0.06 10.36
N LYS A 90 16.63 1.18 9.63
CA LYS A 90 16.74 2.52 10.24
C LYS A 90 15.61 2.83 11.22
N LEU A 91 14.39 2.37 10.94
CA LEU A 91 13.25 2.57 11.85
C LEU A 91 13.47 1.81 13.17
N ARG A 92 13.98 0.57 13.11
CA ARG A 92 14.32 -0.23 14.30
C ARG A 92 15.44 0.39 15.13
N GLU A 93 16.45 0.96 14.48
CA GLU A 93 17.59 1.60 15.14
C GLU A 93 17.23 2.95 15.78
N ARG A 94 16.17 3.62 15.30
CA ARG A 94 15.77 4.96 15.73
C ARG A 94 15.69 5.13 17.24
N GLN A 95 15.08 4.17 17.95
CA GLN A 95 14.95 4.24 19.42
C GLN A 95 16.31 4.24 20.12
N SER A 96 17.23 3.37 19.69
CA SER A 96 18.58 3.31 20.25
C SER A 96 19.39 4.56 19.91
N VAL A 97 19.26 5.07 18.68
CA VAL A 97 19.94 6.28 18.23
C VAL A 97 19.46 7.51 19.03
N LEU A 98 18.15 7.69 19.20
CA LEU A 98 17.61 8.80 19.98
C LEU A 98 18.12 8.78 21.42
N ARG A 99 18.10 7.62 22.08
CA ARG A 99 18.62 7.47 23.45
C ARG A 99 20.12 7.73 23.58
N ALA A 100 20.89 7.47 22.53
CA ALA A 100 22.32 7.78 22.53
C ALA A 100 22.56 9.29 22.43
N LEU A 101 21.76 9.99 21.62
CA LEU A 101 21.83 11.45 21.45
C LEU A 101 21.34 12.23 22.68
N GLU A 102 20.42 11.68 23.47
CA GLU A 102 19.94 12.30 24.72
C GLU A 102 20.99 12.29 25.86
N LYS A 103 22.09 11.54 25.70
CA LYS A 103 23.14 11.35 26.72
C LYS A 103 24.41 12.13 26.45
N ASP A 104 24.52 12.76 25.29
CA ASP A 104 25.62 13.66 24.89
C ASP A 104 25.25 15.11 25.23
#